data_AF-A0A9D0M153-F1
#
_entry.id   AF-A0A9D0M153-F1
#
_cell.length_a   1.000
_cell.length_b   1.000
_cell.length_c   1.000
_cell.angle_alpha   90.00
_cell.angle_beta   90.00
_cell.angle_gamma   90.00
#
_symmetry.space_group_name_H-M   'P 1'
#
loop_
_entity.id
_entity.type
_entity.pdbx_description
1 polymer ?
#
loop_
_entity_poly.entity_id
_entity_poly.type
_entity_poly.pdbx_seq_one_letter_code
_entity_poly.pdbx_strand_id
1 'polypeptide(L)'
;MPNRLANEDSPYLQQHKDNPVDWYPWCDEAFERARNEQRPIFISIGYSSCHWCHVMEHEVFENEAIAAYLNEHFVSIKVDREERPDLDKYYQEVHQLL
;
A
#
# COMPACT_ATOMS: atom_id res chain seq x y z
N MET A 1 -9.12 -5.68 -13.18
CA MET A 1 -10.00 -4.53 -12.87
C MET A 1 -9.23 -3.63 -11.94
N PRO A 2 -9.29 -2.31 -12.09
CA PRO A 2 -8.55 -1.40 -11.23
C PRO A 2 -9.04 -1.51 -9.78
N ASN A 3 -8.12 -1.46 -8.82
CA ASN A 3 -8.39 -1.38 -7.40
C ASN A 3 -8.78 0.06 -7.00
N ARG A 4 -8.95 0.31 -5.69
CA ARG A 4 -9.47 1.59 -5.16
C ARG A 4 -8.56 2.78 -5.46
N LEU A 5 -7.27 2.55 -5.72
CA LEU A 5 -6.32 3.61 -6.04
C LEU A 5 -6.63 4.33 -7.35
N ALA A 6 -7.48 3.77 -8.22
CA ALA A 6 -7.94 4.44 -9.44
C ALA A 6 -8.74 5.72 -9.19
N ASN A 7 -9.17 5.99 -7.95
CA ASN A 7 -9.87 7.22 -7.58
C ASN A 7 -8.99 8.25 -6.87
N GLU A 8 -7.69 7.97 -6.67
CA GLU A 8 -6.77 8.87 -5.97
C GLU A 8 -6.20 9.93 -6.91
N ASP A 9 -5.90 11.13 -6.40
CA ASP A 9 -5.30 12.21 -7.20
C ASP A 9 -3.79 12.01 -7.39
N SER A 10 -3.12 11.31 -6.46
CA SER A 10 -1.68 11.03 -6.52
C SER A 10 -1.31 10.26 -7.80
N PRO A 11 -0.41 10.80 -8.65
CA PRO A 11 0.12 10.07 -9.78
C PRO A 11 0.85 8.79 -9.38
N TYR A 12 1.47 8.76 -8.19
CA TYR A 12 2.15 7.59 -7.66
C TYR A 12 1.16 6.48 -7.28
N LEU A 13 0.07 6.80 -6.58
CA LEU A 13 -0.96 5.81 -6.25
C LEU A 13 -1.66 5.27 -7.50
N GLN A 14 -1.93 6.13 -8.47
CA GLN A 14 -2.54 5.76 -9.75
C GLN A 14 -1.69 4.78 -10.57
N GLN A 15 -0.36 4.78 -10.43
CA GLN A 15 0.50 3.77 -11.09
C GLN A 15 0.19 2.35 -10.59
N HIS A 16 -0.21 2.21 -9.32
CA HIS A 16 -0.50 0.93 -8.70
C HIS A 16 -1.97 0.47 -8.84
N LYS A 17 -2.81 1.22 -9.55
CA LYS A 17 -4.26 0.94 -9.61
C LYS A 17 -4.61 -0.38 -10.28
N ASP A 18 -3.76 -0.85 -11.20
CA ASP A 18 -3.99 -2.09 -11.96
C ASP A 18 -3.26 -3.29 -11.34
N ASN A 19 -2.55 -3.10 -10.21
CA ASN A 19 -1.88 -4.18 -9.52
C ASN A 19 -2.89 -5.20 -8.98
N PRO A 20 -2.57 -6.51 -9.03
CA PRO A 20 -3.44 -7.57 -8.52
C PRO A 20 -3.66 -7.54 -7.00
N VAL A 21 -2.81 -6.83 -6.27
CA VAL A 21 -3.03 -6.55 -4.84
C VAL A 21 -4.24 -5.63 -4.68
N ASP A 22 -5.15 -5.98 -3.76
CA ASP A 22 -6.35 -5.21 -3.41
C ASP A 22 -5.98 -4.00 -2.55
N TRP A 23 -5.33 -3.02 -3.18
CA TRP A 23 -4.84 -1.84 -2.50
C TRP A 23 -5.97 -0.92 -2.06
N TYR A 24 -5.83 -0.43 -0.83
CA TYR A 24 -6.53 0.73 -0.29
C TYR A 24 -5.60 1.94 -0.25
N PRO A 25 -6.13 3.16 -0.44
CA PRO A 25 -5.44 4.36 0.02
C PRO A 25 -5.45 4.41 1.56
N TRP A 26 -4.77 5.38 2.14
CA TRP A 26 -4.88 5.64 3.58
C TRP A 26 -6.28 6.20 3.91
N CYS A 27 -7.21 5.33 4.30
CA CYS A 27 -8.60 5.71 4.58
C CYS A 27 -9.23 4.90 5.72
N ASP A 28 -10.30 5.44 6.31
CA ASP A 28 -11.04 4.80 7.40
C ASP A 28 -11.61 3.43 7.00
N GLU A 29 -12.07 3.28 5.75
CA GLU A 29 -12.61 2.00 5.23
C GLU A 29 -11.58 0.85 5.37
N ALA A 30 -10.29 1.13 5.12
CA ALA A 30 -9.24 0.13 5.25
C ALA A 30 -9.06 -0.31 6.71
N PHE A 31 -9.06 0.65 7.64
CA PHE A 31 -8.91 0.37 9.07
C PHE A 31 -10.12 -0.35 9.66
N GLU A 32 -11.33 0.03 9.23
CA GLU A 32 -12.57 -0.64 9.61
C GLU A 32 -12.59 -2.09 9.11
N ARG A 33 -12.21 -2.31 7.84
CA ARG A 33 -12.09 -3.66 7.28
C ARG A 33 -11.11 -4.51 8.06
N ALA A 34 -9.91 -3.99 8.32
CA ALA A 34 -8.88 -4.71 9.09
C ALA A 34 -9.38 -5.10 10.49
N ARG A 35 -10.12 -4.21 11.16
CA ARG A 35 -10.73 -4.46 12.47
C ARG A 35 -11.84 -5.51 12.41
N ASN A 36 -12.74 -5.39 11.44
CA ASN A 36 -13.89 -6.28 11.28
C ASN A 36 -13.47 -7.70 10.87
N GLU A 37 -12.47 -7.81 9.99
CA GLU A 37 -11.94 -9.09 9.51
C GLU A 37 -10.86 -9.66 10.45
N GLN A 38 -10.45 -8.91 11.49
CA GLN A 38 -9.34 -9.25 12.38
C GLN A 38 -8.05 -9.58 11.61
N ARG A 39 -7.80 -8.85 10.52
CA ARG A 39 -6.64 -9.05 9.65
C ARG A 39 -5.57 -7.99 9.92
N PRO A 40 -4.28 -8.37 9.90
CA PRO A 40 -3.19 -7.41 9.96
C PRO A 40 -3.22 -6.46 8.75
N ILE A 41 -2.64 -5.27 8.95
CA ILE A 41 -2.50 -4.28 7.88
C ILE A 41 -1.09 -4.39 7.31
N PHE A 42 -1.00 -4.54 5.98
CA PHE A 42 0.25 -4.40 5.25
C PHE A 42 0.35 -2.98 4.71
N ILE A 43 1.26 -2.16 5.25
CA ILE A 43 1.43 -0.77 4.84
C ILE A 43 2.67 -0.66 3.95
N SER A 44 2.49 -0.17 2.73
CA SER A 44 3.57 0.11 1.79
C SER A 44 3.64 1.61 1.50
N ILE A 45 4.65 2.27 2.04
CA ILE A 45 4.90 3.71 1.86
C ILE A 45 5.98 3.87 0.78
N GLY A 46 5.75 4.73 -0.21
CA GLY A 46 6.71 4.99 -1.27
C GLY A 46 6.52 6.36 -1.91
N TYR A 47 7.34 6.64 -2.93
CA TYR A 47 7.29 7.88 -3.69
C TYR A 47 7.80 7.64 -5.11
N SER A 48 7.42 8.53 -6.03
CA SER A 48 7.58 8.40 -7.48
C SER A 48 9.01 8.19 -7.98
N SER A 49 10.03 8.65 -7.25
CA SER A 49 11.45 8.56 -7.66
C SER A 49 12.24 7.47 -6.92
N CYS A 50 11.58 6.60 -6.15
CA CYS A 50 12.26 5.53 -5.43
C CYS A 50 12.56 4.34 -6.36
N HIS A 51 13.85 4.07 -6.59
CA HIS A 51 14.29 2.92 -7.40
C HIS A 51 13.77 1.57 -6.87
N TRP A 52 13.83 1.37 -5.55
CA TRP A 52 13.40 0.11 -4.93
C TRP A 52 11.89 -0.08 -4.89
N CYS A 53 11.10 1.00 -4.94
CA CYS A 53 9.65 0.90 -5.07
C CYS A 53 9.25 0.27 -6.41
N HIS A 54 9.96 0.61 -7.49
CA HIS A 54 9.73 0.01 -8.82
C HIS A 54 10.14 -1.45 -8.87
N VAL A 55 11.27 -1.81 -8.25
CA VAL A 55 11.70 -3.23 -8.17
C VAL A 55 10.68 -4.04 -7.38
N MET A 56 10.22 -3.52 -6.23
CA MET A 56 9.23 -4.21 -5.42
C MET A 56 7.87 -4.30 -6.12
N GLU A 57 7.48 -3.27 -6.87
CA GLU A 57 6.29 -3.35 -7.71
C GLU A 57 6.37 -4.49 -8.71
N HIS A 58 7.44 -4.55 -9.50
CA HIS A 58 7.58 -5.53 -10.57
C HIS A 58 7.72 -6.97 -10.05
N GLU A 59 8.48 -7.17 -8.98
CA GLU A 59 8.76 -8.52 -8.47
C GLU A 59 7.67 -9.04 -7.51
N VAL A 60 6.99 -8.15 -6.79
CA VAL A 60 6.08 -8.51 -5.69
C VAL A 60 4.65 -8.12 -6.00
N PHE A 61 4.38 -6.86 -6.34
CA PHE A 61 3.00 -6.37 -6.42
C PHE A 61 2.29 -6.73 -7.73
N GLU A 62 3.03 -6.95 -8.82
CA GLU A 62 2.51 -7.45 -10.09
C GLU A 62 2.38 -8.99 -10.13
N ASN A 63 3.00 -9.70 -9.18
CA ASN A 63 2.97 -11.16 -9.15
C ASN A 63 1.64 -11.67 -8.58
N GLU A 64 0.83 -12.33 -9.41
CA GLU A 64 -0.50 -12.82 -9.01
C GLU A 64 -0.49 -13.76 -7.79
N ALA A 65 0.51 -14.64 -7.68
CA ALA A 65 0.57 -15.60 -6.57
C ALA A 65 0.87 -14.89 -5.24
N ILE A 66 1.77 -13.90 -5.27
CA ILE A 66 2.09 -13.08 -4.09
C ILE A 66 0.92 -12.18 -3.75
N ALA A 67 0.29 -11.55 -4.74
CA ALA A 67 -0.87 -10.71 -4.54
C ALA A 67 -2.05 -11.49 -3.95
N ALA A 68 -2.30 -12.72 -4.41
CA ALA A 68 -3.31 -13.60 -3.83
C ALA A 68 -3.04 -13.86 -2.34
N TYR A 69 -1.79 -14.16 -1.98
CA TYR A 69 -1.39 -14.33 -0.59
C TYR A 69 -1.63 -13.04 0.22
N LEU A 70 -1.23 -11.89 -0.30
CA LEU A 70 -1.44 -10.60 0.37
C LEU A 70 -2.93 -10.31 0.57
N ASN A 71 -3.76 -10.53 -0.44
CA ASN A 71 -5.20 -10.30 -0.41
C ASN A 71 -5.94 -11.26 0.56
N GLU A 72 -5.42 -12.48 0.73
CA GLU A 72 -5.97 -13.45 1.66
C GLU A 72 -5.66 -13.09 3.12
N HIS A 73 -4.45 -12.59 3.38
CA HIS A 73 -3.94 -12.47 4.75
C HIS A 73 -3.91 -11.05 5.31
N PHE A 74 -3.93 -10.02 4.46
CA PHE A 74 -3.76 -8.64 4.87
C PHE A 74 -4.83 -7.72 4.31
N VAL A 75 -5.03 -6.60 5.01
CA VAL A 75 -5.57 -5.38 4.39
C VAL A 75 -4.37 -4.55 3.93
N SER A 76 -4.20 -4.44 2.62
CA SER A 76 -3.04 -3.79 2.01
C SER A 76 -3.32 -2.30 1.76
N ILE A 77 -2.51 -1.43 2.36
CA ILE A 77 -2.61 0.02 2.24
C ILE A 77 -1.38 0.57 1.52
N LYS A 78 -1.61 1.33 0.45
CA LYS A 78 -0.58 2.07 -0.29
C LYS A 78 -0.61 3.53 0.11
N VAL A 79 0.56 4.09 0.42
CA VAL A 79 0.69 5.48 0.86
C VAL A 79 1.72 6.19 -0.01
N ASP A 80 1.33 7.35 -0.52
CA ASP A 80 2.24 8.31 -1.13
C ASP A 80 2.90 9.15 -0.05
N ARG A 81 4.22 9.04 0.07
CA ARG A 81 5.03 9.83 0.99
C ARG A 81 5.01 11.32 0.65
N GLU A 82 4.85 11.69 -0.62
CA GLU A 82 4.82 13.10 -1.03
C GLU A 82 3.54 13.80 -0.52
N GLU A 83 2.42 13.06 -0.45
CA GLU A 83 1.17 13.56 0.13
C GLU A 83 1.09 13.39 1.65
N ARG A 84 1.70 12.31 2.19
CA ARG A 84 1.67 11.97 3.63
C ARG A 84 3.07 11.79 4.24
N PRO A 85 3.89 12.87 4.27
CA PRO A 85 5.23 12.80 4.86
C PRO A 85 5.20 12.60 6.38
N ASP A 86 4.08 12.93 7.02
CA ASP A 86 3.81 12.67 8.44
C ASP A 86 3.83 11.18 8.77
N LEU A 87 3.20 10.35 7.92
CA LEU A 87 3.15 8.90 8.11
C LEU A 87 4.51 8.25 7.91
N ASP A 88 5.23 8.63 6.84
CA ASP A 88 6.59 8.13 6.58
C ASP A 88 7.52 8.41 7.77
N LYS A 89 7.51 9.65 8.27
CA LYS A 89 8.32 10.04 9.42
C LYS A 89 7.94 9.25 10.67
N TYR A 90 6.65 9.12 10.96
CA TYR A 90 6.18 8.37 12.12
C TYR A 90 6.66 6.91 12.08
N TYR A 91 6.47 6.21 10.95
CA TYR A 91 6.87 4.80 10.85
C TYR A 91 8.39 4.62 10.84
N GLN A 92 9.16 5.57 10.32
CA GLN A 92 10.63 5.58 10.46
C GLN A 92 11.06 5.73 11.92
N GLU A 93 10.42 6.63 12.68
CA GLU A 93 10.69 6.79 14.11
C GLU A 93 10.37 5.52 14.89
N VAL A 94 9.22 4.88 14.61
CA VAL A 94 8.87 3.59 15.22
C VAL A 94 9.92 2.52 14.89
N HIS A 95 10.36 2.41 13.64
CA HIS A 95 11.36 1.43 13.24
C HIS A 95 12.70 1.62 13.98
N GLN A 96 13.13 2.86 14.22
CA GLN A 96 14.37 3.13 14.96
C GLN A 96 14.29 2.76 16.46
N LEU A 97 13.09 2.56 17.00
CA LEU A 97 12.86 2.20 18.40
C LEU A 97 12.74 0.69 18.63
N LEU A 98 12.67 -0.11 17.56
CA LEU A 98 12.65 -1.57 17.58
C LEU A 98 14.07 -2.15 17.64
#